data_AF-H1KH70-F1
#
_entry.id   AF-H1KH70-F1
#
_cell.length_a   1.000
_cell.length_b   1.000
_cell.length_c   1.000
_cell.angle_alpha   90.00
_cell.angle_beta   90.00
_cell.angle_gamma   90.00
#
_symmetry.space_group_name_H-M   'P 1'
#
loop_
_entity.id
_entity.type
_entity.pdbx_description
1 polymer ?
#
loop_
_entity_poly.entity_id
_entity_poly.type
_entity_poly.pdbx_seq_one_letter_code
_entity_poly.pdbx_strand_id
1 'polypeptide(L)'
;GLAALATRAEEARSACRPLGPPPPFVQRAFEGLGTRIASLMRRSDTRGIDDVRQAAFDLVAFSERWVEAVRRIEAEAVRPPPAISAGRRPTTMASDRIWLPIPWNRRSEAVALGAVADLSARHGSDVFVPAGRDLRPFERMLPLAFRARRGAPFEFPPIAAKAAGQNLWSLFDEATWKHVRKTNYARSGHRCMLCGEQRPRIAGAGAAARGPVDAHEVWSWSMPDDDPSLGVGIQRLERIMVLCPTCHACFHAGHAVSAARRDARHEEAAAFIRARQSDITGLEGDALDAHLARSAGEWDRTRGVERWILDLSHLASQDYMADADPVFLAENAAGFAPEHVAGLSFAADDGRRFERREAAAIQATLLEDAPRLRLAWSRA
;
A
#
# COMPACT_ATOMS: atom_id res chain seq x y z
N GLY A 1 -37.46 17.99 -14.35
CA GLY A 1 -37.86 16.96 -15.35
C GLY A 1 -36.63 16.35 -16.00
N LEU A 2 -36.73 15.16 -16.59
CA LEU A 2 -35.60 14.46 -17.25
C LEU A 2 -34.92 15.31 -18.33
N ALA A 3 -35.67 16.12 -19.07
CA ALA A 3 -35.12 17.06 -20.05
C ALA A 3 -34.15 18.09 -19.44
N ALA A 4 -34.49 18.66 -18.28
CA ALA A 4 -33.62 19.62 -17.58
C ALA A 4 -32.34 18.95 -17.03
N LEU A 5 -32.43 17.68 -16.64
CA LEU A 5 -31.27 16.90 -16.18
C LEU A 5 -30.33 16.57 -17.34
N ALA A 6 -30.87 16.25 -18.52
CA ALA A 6 -30.10 16.00 -19.73
C ALA A 6 -29.36 17.27 -20.19
N THR A 7 -30.01 18.43 -20.16
CA THR A 7 -29.37 19.73 -20.46
C THR A 7 -28.20 20.00 -19.52
N ARG A 8 -28.41 19.84 -18.20
CA ARG A 8 -27.34 20.03 -17.19
C ARG A 8 -26.18 19.04 -17.35
N ALA A 9 -26.47 17.79 -17.73
CA ALA A 9 -25.41 16.81 -18.01
C ALA A 9 -24.55 17.20 -19.21
N GLU A 10 -25.15 17.73 -20.27
CA GLU A 10 -24.42 18.20 -21.44
C GLU A 10 -23.60 19.48 -21.14
N GLU A 11 -24.15 20.40 -20.34
CA GLU A 11 -23.43 21.59 -19.85
C GLU A 11 -22.21 21.20 -19.00
N ALA A 12 -22.39 20.29 -18.04
CA ALA A 12 -21.30 19.79 -17.21
C ALA A 12 -20.24 19.06 -18.05
N ARG A 13 -20.67 18.25 -19.03
CA ARG A 13 -19.77 17.56 -19.97
C ARG A 13 -18.98 18.53 -20.85
N SER A 14 -19.61 19.60 -21.33
CA SER A 14 -18.97 20.67 -22.09
C SER A 14 -17.92 21.41 -21.24
N ALA A 15 -18.26 21.72 -19.98
CA ALA A 15 -17.32 22.35 -19.03
C ALA A 15 -16.13 21.46 -18.67
N CYS A 16 -16.28 20.13 -18.75
CA CYS A 16 -15.22 19.16 -18.53
C CYS A 16 -14.30 18.94 -19.75
N ARG A 17 -14.76 19.23 -20.98
CA ARG A 17 -13.96 19.03 -22.22
C ARG A 17 -12.55 19.67 -22.17
N PRO A 18 -12.36 20.92 -21.70
CA PRO A 18 -11.02 21.51 -21.64
C PRO A 18 -10.14 20.90 -20.53
N LEU A 19 -10.70 20.12 -19.60
CA LEU A 19 -10.00 19.56 -18.44
C LEU A 19 -9.24 18.24 -18.72
N GLY A 20 -9.33 17.71 -19.95
CA GLY A 20 -8.78 16.41 -20.34
C GLY A 20 -9.67 15.21 -19.99
N PRO A 21 -9.24 13.96 -20.26
CA PRO A 21 -10.08 12.80 -20.02
C PRO A 21 -10.32 12.57 -18.52
N PRO A 22 -11.54 12.16 -18.13
CA PRO A 22 -11.84 11.86 -16.73
C PRO A 22 -11.00 10.67 -16.22
N PRO A 23 -10.73 10.55 -14.91
CA PRO A 23 -9.98 9.43 -14.34
C PRO A 23 -10.55 8.05 -14.70
N PRO A 24 -9.75 6.95 -14.72
CA PRO A 24 -10.24 5.63 -15.12
C PRO A 24 -11.40 5.06 -14.29
N PHE A 25 -11.54 5.42 -13.02
CA PHE A 25 -12.71 5.00 -12.22
C PHE A 25 -13.97 5.81 -12.56
N VAL A 26 -13.78 7.08 -12.96
CA VAL A 26 -14.83 7.93 -13.56
C VAL A 26 -15.21 7.24 -14.86
N GLN A 27 -14.29 7.04 -15.82
CA GLN A 27 -14.54 6.29 -17.06
C GLN A 27 -15.25 4.94 -16.85
N ARG A 28 -14.86 4.13 -15.85
CA ARG A 28 -15.52 2.87 -15.47
C ARG A 28 -16.95 3.06 -14.92
N ALA A 29 -17.21 4.14 -14.20
CA ALA A 29 -18.57 4.51 -13.78
C ALA A 29 -19.45 4.89 -14.98
N PHE A 30 -18.87 5.42 -16.07
CA PHE A 30 -19.57 5.71 -17.34
C PHE A 30 -19.65 4.52 -18.28
N GLU A 31 -18.76 3.54 -18.14
CA GLU A 31 -18.72 2.36 -18.98
C GLU A 31 -20.03 1.57 -18.82
N GLY A 32 -20.76 1.46 -19.92
CA GLY A 32 -22.09 0.85 -19.92
C GLY A 32 -23.19 1.68 -19.25
N LEU A 33 -22.97 2.95 -18.88
CA LEU A 33 -24.04 3.84 -18.41
C LEU A 33 -25.05 4.11 -19.53
N GLY A 34 -24.58 4.36 -20.74
CA GLY A 34 -25.44 4.49 -21.93
C GLY A 34 -26.24 3.22 -22.20
N THR A 35 -25.62 2.05 -22.04
CA THR A 35 -26.28 0.74 -22.19
C THR A 35 -27.28 0.47 -21.07
N ARG A 36 -26.98 0.88 -19.83
CA ARG A 36 -27.88 0.78 -18.67
C ARG A 36 -29.08 1.71 -18.82
N ILE A 37 -28.89 2.96 -19.23
CA ILE A 37 -29.96 3.91 -19.53
C ILE A 37 -30.85 3.35 -20.65
N ALA A 38 -30.26 2.87 -21.76
CA ALA A 38 -31.02 2.25 -22.85
C ALA A 38 -31.79 0.99 -22.40
N SER A 39 -31.23 0.21 -21.47
CA SER A 39 -31.89 -0.97 -20.88
C SER A 39 -33.04 -0.60 -19.95
N LEU A 40 -32.85 0.42 -19.12
CA LEU A 40 -33.84 0.90 -18.16
C LEU A 40 -34.98 1.65 -18.87
N MET A 41 -34.71 2.36 -19.96
CA MET A 41 -35.74 2.96 -20.83
C MET A 41 -36.63 1.91 -21.54
N ARG A 42 -36.17 0.66 -21.65
CA ARG A 42 -36.99 -0.46 -22.18
C ARG A 42 -37.87 -1.09 -21.10
N ARG A 43 -37.64 -0.81 -19.82
CA ARG A 43 -38.48 -1.27 -18.72
C ARG A 43 -39.55 -0.21 -18.45
N SER A 44 -40.81 -0.60 -18.51
CA SER A 44 -41.97 0.30 -18.33
C SER A 44 -42.33 0.54 -16.85
N ASP A 45 -41.42 0.25 -15.89
CA ASP A 45 -41.69 0.35 -14.46
C ASP A 45 -41.12 1.64 -13.85
N THR A 46 -41.80 2.17 -12.83
CA THR A 46 -41.50 3.47 -12.21
C THR A 46 -40.19 3.46 -11.40
N ARG A 47 -39.83 2.33 -10.78
CA ARG A 47 -38.56 2.19 -10.04
C ARG A 47 -37.34 2.34 -10.95
N GLY A 48 -37.37 1.74 -12.13
CA GLY A 48 -36.28 1.87 -13.11
C GLY A 48 -36.06 3.32 -13.57
N ILE A 49 -37.13 4.13 -13.61
CA ILE A 49 -37.05 5.55 -13.98
C ILE A 49 -36.41 6.38 -12.85
N ASP A 50 -36.73 6.08 -11.59
CA ASP A 50 -36.18 6.80 -10.44
C ASP A 50 -34.71 6.45 -10.19
N ASP A 51 -34.31 5.19 -10.38
CA ASP A 51 -32.90 4.77 -10.29
C ASP A 51 -32.03 5.42 -11.39
N VAL A 52 -32.56 5.54 -12.62
CA VAL A 52 -31.89 6.28 -13.71
C VAL A 52 -31.76 7.76 -13.37
N ARG A 53 -32.82 8.35 -12.79
CA ARG A 53 -32.83 9.76 -12.42
C ARG A 53 -31.82 10.06 -11.32
N GLN A 54 -31.71 9.19 -10.30
CA GLN A 54 -30.75 9.34 -9.22
C GLN A 54 -29.30 9.20 -9.72
N ALA A 55 -29.01 8.17 -10.51
CA ALA A 55 -27.68 7.98 -11.09
C ALA A 55 -27.25 9.15 -12.00
N ALA A 56 -28.18 9.73 -12.76
CA ALA A 56 -27.92 10.91 -13.58
C ALA A 56 -27.76 12.20 -12.75
N PHE A 57 -28.45 12.32 -11.61
CA PHE A 57 -28.29 13.45 -10.70
C PHE A 57 -26.93 13.42 -9.99
N ASP A 58 -26.54 12.27 -9.46
CA ASP A 58 -25.24 12.09 -8.78
C ASP A 58 -24.08 12.41 -9.73
N LEU A 59 -24.25 12.05 -11.00
CA LEU A 59 -23.32 12.36 -12.07
C LEU A 59 -23.16 13.87 -12.30
N VAL A 60 -24.27 14.59 -12.52
CA VAL A 60 -24.24 16.04 -12.75
C VAL A 60 -23.60 16.75 -11.55
N ALA A 61 -24.03 16.40 -10.33
CA ALA A 61 -23.52 17.00 -9.11
C ALA A 61 -22.01 16.75 -8.93
N PHE A 62 -21.51 15.58 -9.34
CA PHE A 62 -20.08 15.27 -9.26
C PHE A 62 -19.25 16.00 -10.32
N SER A 63 -19.74 16.09 -11.56
CA SER A 63 -19.07 16.85 -12.64
C SER A 63 -18.99 18.34 -12.32
N GLU A 64 -20.04 18.94 -11.76
CA GLU A 64 -20.05 20.33 -11.30
C GLU A 64 -19.01 20.57 -10.19
N ARG A 65 -18.91 19.66 -9.21
CA ARG A 65 -17.88 19.71 -8.16
C ARG A 65 -16.46 19.60 -8.72
N TRP A 66 -16.26 18.80 -9.77
CA TRP A 66 -14.96 18.65 -10.44
C TRP A 66 -14.54 19.95 -11.14
N VAL A 67 -15.44 20.57 -11.90
CA VAL A 67 -15.18 21.85 -12.59
C VAL A 67 -14.85 22.97 -11.59
N GLU A 68 -15.61 23.06 -10.50
CA GLU A 68 -15.41 24.08 -9.45
C GLU A 68 -14.09 23.88 -8.69
N ALA A 69 -13.68 22.63 -8.46
CA ALA A 69 -12.40 22.34 -7.84
C ALA A 69 -11.22 22.79 -8.73
N VAL A 70 -11.31 22.57 -10.06
CA VAL A 70 -10.24 22.97 -10.99
C VAL A 70 -10.11 24.50 -11.10
N ARG A 71 -11.22 25.22 -11.22
CA ARG A 71 -11.20 26.69 -11.33
C ARG A 71 -10.57 27.38 -10.13
N ARG A 72 -10.79 26.85 -8.93
CA ARG A 72 -10.19 27.35 -7.68
C ARG A 72 -8.67 27.20 -7.66
N ILE A 73 -8.17 26.08 -8.18
CA ILE A 73 -6.73 25.78 -8.27
C ILE A 73 -6.04 26.71 -9.26
N GLU A 74 -6.69 27.00 -10.39
CA GLU A 74 -6.16 27.93 -11.40
C GLU A 74 -6.07 29.37 -10.85
N ALA A 75 -7.02 29.78 -10.01
CA ALA A 75 -7.03 31.10 -9.37
C ALA A 75 -5.91 31.28 -8.32
N GLU A 76 -5.50 30.20 -7.65
CA GLU A 76 -4.47 30.22 -6.60
C GLU A 76 -3.04 30.10 -7.14
N ALA A 77 -2.86 29.73 -8.41
CA ALA A 77 -1.56 29.45 -9.05
C ALA A 77 -0.74 30.69 -9.48
N VAL A 78 -1.20 31.93 -9.23
CA VAL A 78 -0.68 33.16 -9.90
C VAL A 78 0.51 33.85 -9.18
N ARG A 79 1.08 33.34 -8.08
CA ARG A 79 2.24 33.99 -7.43
C ARG A 79 3.42 33.04 -7.12
N PRO A 80 4.64 33.33 -7.60
CA PRO A 80 5.82 32.56 -7.23
C PRO A 80 6.62 33.24 -6.09
N PRO A 81 6.98 32.51 -5.02
CA PRO A 81 8.03 32.90 -4.09
C PRO A 81 9.28 31.99 -4.21
N PRO A 82 10.41 32.37 -3.57
CA PRO A 82 11.75 32.06 -4.05
C PRO A 82 12.29 30.69 -3.58
N ALA A 83 13.36 30.26 -4.25
CA ALA A 83 14.04 28.98 -4.03
C ALA A 83 15.01 29.00 -2.85
N ILE A 84 15.01 27.97 -1.98
CA ILE A 84 16.10 27.66 -1.03
C ILE A 84 16.24 26.14 -0.75
N SER A 85 17.52 25.72 -0.76
CA SER A 85 18.27 24.55 -0.27
C SER A 85 17.71 23.12 -0.34
N ALA A 86 18.39 22.34 -1.18
CA ALA A 86 18.28 20.90 -1.34
C ALA A 86 18.86 20.12 -0.14
N GLY A 87 18.09 19.14 0.37
CA GLY A 87 18.67 18.00 1.08
C GLY A 87 19.53 17.15 0.13
N ARG A 88 20.40 16.31 0.70
CA ARG A 88 21.22 15.36 -0.08
C ARG A 88 20.36 14.55 -1.05
N ARG A 89 20.65 14.68 -2.35
CA ARG A 89 19.93 13.98 -3.42
C ARG A 89 20.23 12.47 -3.36
N PRO A 90 19.22 11.59 -3.40
CA PRO A 90 19.42 10.15 -3.50
C PRO A 90 20.26 9.78 -4.73
N THR A 91 21.30 8.97 -4.53
CA THR A 91 22.28 8.59 -5.56
C THR A 91 21.76 7.51 -6.51
N THR A 92 20.87 6.64 -6.03
CA THR A 92 20.30 5.53 -6.80
C THR A 92 19.06 5.92 -7.61
N MET A 93 18.66 7.21 -7.57
CA MET A 93 17.49 7.74 -8.25
C MET A 93 17.89 8.56 -9.48
N ALA A 94 17.62 8.01 -10.67
CA ALA A 94 18.09 8.52 -11.95
C ALA A 94 17.32 9.71 -12.50
N SER A 95 16.20 10.13 -11.88
CA SER A 95 15.32 11.15 -12.46
C SER A 95 15.44 12.49 -11.74
N ASP A 96 15.42 13.59 -12.50
CA ASP A 96 15.17 14.93 -11.97
C ASP A 96 13.70 15.13 -11.56
N ARG A 97 12.87 14.10 -11.72
CA ARG A 97 11.45 14.09 -11.35
C ARG A 97 11.22 13.26 -10.10
N ILE A 98 10.78 13.90 -9.04
CA ILE A 98 10.35 13.24 -7.80
C ILE A 98 8.85 12.98 -7.91
N TRP A 99 8.48 11.80 -8.39
CA TRP A 99 7.06 11.41 -8.52
C TRP A 99 6.40 11.27 -7.15
N LEU A 100 5.22 11.84 -6.98
CA LEU A 100 4.53 11.86 -5.69
C LEU A 100 3.66 10.60 -5.51
N PRO A 101 3.87 9.80 -4.43
CA PRO A 101 3.03 8.66 -4.09
C PRO A 101 1.72 9.08 -3.43
N ILE A 102 0.91 9.81 -4.19
CA ILE A 102 -0.39 10.32 -3.76
C ILE A 102 -1.51 9.72 -4.60
N PRO A 103 -2.72 9.59 -4.03
CA PRO A 103 -3.88 9.19 -4.81
C PRO A 103 -4.26 10.29 -5.79
N TRP A 104 -4.97 9.91 -6.86
CA TRP A 104 -5.35 10.80 -7.94
C TRP A 104 -6.11 12.06 -7.46
N ASN A 105 -6.94 11.94 -6.42
CA ASN A 105 -7.74 13.03 -5.89
C ASN A 105 -6.92 14.10 -5.17
N ARG A 106 -5.63 13.85 -4.91
CA ARG A 106 -4.69 14.83 -4.37
C ARG A 106 -3.80 15.48 -5.44
N ARG A 107 -3.99 15.15 -6.72
CA ARG A 107 -3.29 15.80 -7.85
C ARG A 107 -3.44 17.30 -7.81
N SER A 108 -4.67 17.76 -7.68
CA SER A 108 -5.07 19.16 -7.57
C SER A 108 -4.32 19.90 -6.46
N GLU A 109 -4.28 19.31 -5.27
CA GLU A 109 -3.56 19.82 -4.10
C GLU A 109 -2.05 19.92 -4.39
N ALA A 110 -1.46 18.88 -5.00
CA ALA A 110 -0.05 18.90 -5.35
C ALA A 110 0.28 19.96 -6.41
N VAL A 111 -0.54 20.11 -7.44
CA VAL A 111 -0.34 21.13 -8.48
C VAL A 111 -0.46 22.54 -7.90
N ALA A 112 -1.41 22.78 -6.99
CA ALA A 112 -1.54 24.06 -6.29
C ALA A 112 -0.28 24.41 -5.46
N LEU A 113 0.40 23.40 -4.92
CA LEU A 113 1.68 23.55 -4.22
C LEU A 113 2.89 23.73 -5.18
N GLY A 114 2.69 23.61 -6.49
CA GLY A 114 3.71 23.79 -7.51
C GLY A 114 4.28 22.51 -8.12
N ALA A 115 3.62 21.35 -7.92
CA ALA A 115 3.98 20.12 -8.63
C ALA A 115 3.60 20.20 -10.11
N VAL A 116 4.32 19.47 -10.95
CA VAL A 116 4.07 19.39 -12.38
C VAL A 116 3.28 18.12 -12.67
N ALA A 117 2.16 18.25 -13.39
CA ALA A 117 1.44 17.12 -13.95
C ALA A 117 2.01 16.76 -15.33
N ASP A 118 2.32 15.48 -15.53
CA ASP A 118 2.75 14.91 -16.80
C ASP A 118 1.73 13.89 -17.28
N LEU A 119 0.82 14.35 -18.14
CA LEU A 119 -0.24 13.54 -18.73
C LEU A 119 0.29 12.41 -19.63
N SER A 120 1.57 12.40 -20.00
CA SER A 120 2.19 11.29 -20.72
C SER A 120 2.55 10.11 -19.82
N ALA A 121 2.46 10.28 -18.49
CA ALA A 121 2.70 9.21 -17.51
C ALA A 121 1.70 8.07 -17.72
N ARG A 122 2.20 6.94 -18.23
CA ARG A 122 1.34 5.78 -18.57
C ARG A 122 0.76 5.05 -17.36
N HIS A 123 1.41 5.15 -16.19
CA HIS A 123 1.03 4.40 -15.00
C HIS A 123 1.14 5.25 -13.73
N GLY A 124 0.18 5.06 -12.82
CA GLY A 124 0.13 5.70 -11.51
C GLY A 124 -0.03 7.22 -11.55
N SER A 125 0.28 7.85 -10.41
CA SER A 125 0.24 9.29 -10.21
C SER A 125 1.09 9.96 -11.26
N ASP A 126 0.49 10.94 -11.93
CA ASP A 126 1.04 11.71 -13.03
C ASP A 126 1.68 13.02 -12.54
N VAL A 127 1.75 13.24 -11.22
CA VAL A 127 2.38 14.42 -10.64
C VAL A 127 3.76 14.15 -10.08
N PHE A 128 4.67 15.10 -10.32
CA PHE A 128 6.02 15.07 -9.79
C PHE A 128 6.48 16.47 -9.37
N VAL A 129 7.48 16.51 -8.50
CA VAL A 129 8.20 17.74 -8.15
C VAL A 129 9.58 17.68 -8.78
N PRO A 130 9.99 18.69 -9.58
CA PRO A 130 11.36 18.75 -10.08
C PRO A 130 12.37 18.80 -8.93
N ALA A 131 13.47 18.07 -9.02
CA ALA A 131 14.43 17.90 -7.93
C ALA A 131 15.09 19.22 -7.46
N GLY A 132 15.10 20.27 -8.29
CA GLY A 132 15.60 21.60 -7.95
C GLY A 132 14.57 22.54 -7.29
N ARG A 133 13.34 22.08 -7.04
CA ARG A 133 12.30 22.87 -6.36
C ARG A 133 12.39 22.75 -4.85
N ASP A 134 11.82 23.73 -4.15
CA ASP A 134 11.59 23.62 -2.70
C ASP A 134 10.60 22.47 -2.43
N LEU A 135 11.06 21.49 -1.66
CA LEU A 135 10.30 20.28 -1.34
C LEU A 135 9.42 20.46 -0.09
N ARG A 136 9.67 21.47 0.75
CA ARG A 136 8.96 21.67 2.03
C ARG A 136 7.42 21.70 1.89
N PRO A 137 6.82 22.34 0.88
CA PRO A 137 5.37 22.32 0.71
C PRO A 137 4.80 20.92 0.50
N PHE A 138 5.61 20.02 -0.05
CA PHE A 138 5.23 18.66 -0.42
C PHE A 138 5.54 17.63 0.66
N GLU A 139 6.03 18.01 1.84
CA GLU A 139 6.57 17.09 2.86
C GLU A 139 5.68 15.85 3.11
N ARG A 140 4.36 16.05 3.18
CA ARG A 140 3.38 14.96 3.41
C ARG A 140 3.05 14.12 2.18
N MET A 141 3.42 14.59 0.99
CA MET A 141 3.22 13.97 -0.31
C MET A 141 4.48 13.33 -0.87
N LEU A 142 5.65 13.72 -0.37
CA LEU A 142 6.94 13.21 -0.85
C LEU A 142 7.09 11.72 -0.54
N PRO A 143 7.82 10.99 -1.40
CA PRO A 143 8.35 9.69 -1.02
C PRO A 143 9.30 9.83 0.17
N LEU A 144 9.40 8.79 1.00
CA LEU A 144 10.18 8.85 2.24
C LEU A 144 11.62 9.32 2.04
N ALA A 145 12.29 8.86 0.98
CA ALA A 145 13.69 9.22 0.70
C ALA A 145 13.92 10.71 0.42
N PHE A 146 12.86 11.48 0.17
CA PHE A 146 12.93 12.93 -0.10
C PHE A 146 12.35 13.77 1.04
N ARG A 147 11.79 13.14 2.08
CA ARG A 147 11.26 13.84 3.25
C ARG A 147 12.38 14.40 4.12
N ALA A 148 12.08 15.46 4.86
CA ALA A 148 12.96 15.92 5.91
C ALA A 148 13.14 14.78 6.95
N ARG A 149 14.39 14.45 7.26
CA ARG A 149 14.71 13.41 8.24
C ARG A 149 14.33 13.91 9.63
N ARG A 150 13.29 13.31 10.22
CA ARG A 150 12.81 13.61 11.56
C ARG A 150 12.64 12.30 12.31
N GLY A 151 13.28 12.18 13.48
CA GLY A 151 13.20 10.99 14.32
C GLY A 151 14.15 9.88 13.88
N ALA A 152 13.79 8.64 14.22
CA ALA A 152 14.60 7.47 13.94
C ALA A 152 14.71 7.19 12.42
N PRO A 153 15.85 6.67 11.94
CA PRO A 153 15.99 6.22 10.56
C PRO A 153 14.97 5.14 10.22
N PHE A 154 14.63 5.03 8.93
CA PHE A 154 13.71 4.00 8.45
C PHE A 154 14.30 2.60 8.69
N GLU A 155 13.49 1.69 9.25
CA GLU A 155 13.89 0.30 9.50
C GLU A 155 13.58 -0.57 8.29
N PHE A 156 14.50 -1.49 7.99
CA PHE A 156 14.29 -2.57 7.02
C PHE A 156 14.23 -3.89 7.78
N PRO A 157 13.11 -4.20 8.46
CA PRO A 157 12.98 -5.44 9.20
C PRO A 157 13.14 -6.62 8.22
N PRO A 158 14.15 -7.48 8.36
CA PRO A 158 14.29 -8.65 7.52
C PRO A 158 13.13 -9.63 7.76
N ILE A 159 12.75 -10.39 6.73
CA ILE A 159 11.83 -11.52 6.92
C ILE A 159 12.60 -12.69 7.52
N ALA A 160 12.18 -13.15 8.70
CA ALA A 160 12.72 -14.38 9.30
C ALA A 160 12.47 -15.59 8.39
N ALA A 161 13.45 -16.48 8.25
CA ALA A 161 13.33 -17.64 7.37
C ALA A 161 12.12 -18.54 7.72
N LYS A 162 11.77 -18.65 9.01
CA LYS A 162 10.58 -19.39 9.48
C LYS A 162 9.26 -18.67 9.23
N ALA A 163 9.29 -17.35 9.04
CA ALA A 163 8.12 -16.53 8.68
C ALA A 163 8.02 -16.28 7.17
N ALA A 164 8.96 -16.82 6.38
CA ALA A 164 8.91 -16.73 4.93
C ALA A 164 7.65 -17.45 4.42
N GLY A 165 6.78 -16.73 3.73
CA GLY A 165 5.48 -17.24 3.26
C GLY A 165 4.31 -16.99 4.22
N GLN A 166 4.55 -16.40 5.39
CA GLN A 166 3.52 -15.94 6.32
C GLN A 166 3.09 -14.50 5.98
N ASN A 167 2.31 -14.36 4.89
CA ASN A 167 1.85 -13.08 4.37
C ASN A 167 0.34 -13.10 4.12
N LEU A 168 -0.27 -11.94 3.89
CA LEU A 168 -1.73 -11.87 3.72
C LEU A 168 -2.22 -12.65 2.50
N TRP A 169 -1.40 -12.77 1.45
CA TRP A 169 -1.73 -13.56 0.26
C TRP A 169 -1.84 -15.06 0.53
N SER A 170 -1.05 -15.60 1.47
CA SER A 170 -1.14 -17.02 1.81
C SER A 170 -2.27 -17.31 2.78
N LEU A 171 -2.73 -16.31 3.54
CA LEU A 171 -3.75 -16.44 4.59
C LEU A 171 -5.18 -16.25 4.09
N PHE A 172 -5.38 -15.35 3.12
CA PHE A 172 -6.69 -14.99 2.62
C PHE A 172 -6.89 -15.47 1.19
N ASP A 173 -8.16 -15.57 0.79
CA ASP A 173 -8.50 -15.85 -0.59
C ASP A 173 -8.03 -14.75 -1.56
N GLU A 174 -8.03 -15.07 -2.87
CA GLU A 174 -7.56 -14.13 -3.88
C GLU A 174 -8.37 -12.82 -3.88
N ALA A 175 -9.69 -12.88 -3.64
CA ALA A 175 -10.55 -11.71 -3.69
C ALA A 175 -10.21 -10.72 -2.57
N THR A 176 -10.07 -11.22 -1.34
CA THR A 176 -9.68 -10.42 -0.17
C THR A 176 -8.30 -9.80 -0.39
N TRP A 177 -7.30 -10.59 -0.79
CA TRP A 177 -5.97 -10.04 -1.04
C TRP A 177 -5.97 -8.99 -2.16
N LYS A 178 -6.71 -9.24 -3.24
CA LYS A 178 -6.83 -8.33 -4.37
C LYS A 178 -7.49 -7.02 -3.96
N HIS A 179 -8.49 -7.05 -3.09
CA HIS A 179 -9.10 -5.86 -2.50
C HIS A 179 -8.08 -5.04 -1.71
N VAL A 180 -7.41 -5.67 -0.74
CA VAL A 180 -6.39 -5.02 0.10
C VAL A 180 -5.29 -4.40 -0.74
N ARG A 181 -4.63 -5.17 -1.61
CA ARG A 181 -3.47 -4.68 -2.37
C ARG A 181 -3.84 -3.60 -3.38
N LYS A 182 -4.97 -3.75 -4.11
CA LYS A 182 -5.37 -2.76 -5.13
C LYS A 182 -5.81 -1.45 -4.51
N THR A 183 -6.45 -1.50 -3.35
CA THR A 183 -6.81 -0.28 -2.61
C THR A 183 -5.56 0.46 -2.15
N ASN A 184 -4.57 -0.25 -1.60
CA ASN A 184 -3.30 0.36 -1.24
C ASN A 184 -2.57 0.94 -2.47
N TYR A 185 -2.55 0.24 -3.60
CA TYR A 185 -2.00 0.78 -4.85
C TYR A 185 -2.70 2.07 -5.27
N ALA A 186 -4.03 2.11 -5.26
CA ALA A 186 -4.76 3.32 -5.62
C ALA A 186 -4.43 4.50 -4.68
N ARG A 187 -4.27 4.22 -3.38
CA ARG A 187 -3.92 5.22 -2.35
C ARG A 187 -2.52 5.81 -2.52
N SER A 188 -1.57 5.05 -3.03
CA SER A 188 -0.24 5.60 -3.37
C SER A 188 -0.17 6.16 -4.79
N GLY A 189 -1.28 6.15 -5.52
CA GLY A 189 -1.28 6.41 -6.96
C GLY A 189 -0.37 5.46 -7.71
N HIS A 190 -0.26 4.20 -7.30
CA HIS A 190 0.62 3.18 -7.88
C HIS A 190 2.09 3.63 -7.97
N ARG A 191 2.56 4.49 -7.06
CA ARG A 191 3.97 4.90 -6.96
C ARG A 191 4.55 4.33 -5.69
N CYS A 192 5.87 4.07 -5.71
CA CYS A 192 6.60 3.64 -4.53
C CYS A 192 6.54 4.72 -3.44
N MET A 193 6.11 4.35 -2.23
CA MET A 193 6.07 5.24 -1.07
C MET A 193 7.47 5.63 -0.58
N LEU A 194 8.50 4.85 -0.90
CA LEU A 194 9.88 5.15 -0.50
C LEU A 194 10.60 6.07 -1.48
N CYS A 195 10.37 5.89 -2.80
CA CYS A 195 11.16 6.56 -3.83
C CYS A 195 10.38 7.23 -4.96
N GLY A 196 9.06 7.01 -5.05
CA GLY A 196 8.21 7.50 -6.14
C GLY A 196 8.30 6.69 -7.44
N GLU A 197 9.23 5.73 -7.57
CA GLU A 197 9.42 4.97 -8.82
C GLU A 197 8.45 3.78 -8.95
N GLN A 198 8.48 3.11 -10.10
CA GLN A 198 7.55 2.06 -10.52
C GLN A 198 8.21 0.88 -11.25
N ARG A 199 9.54 0.84 -11.35
CA ARG A 199 10.21 -0.20 -12.14
C ARG A 199 11.43 -0.74 -11.42
N PRO A 200 11.76 -2.03 -11.63
CA PRO A 200 13.03 -2.56 -11.16
C PRO A 200 14.18 -1.82 -11.86
N ARG A 201 15.18 -1.45 -11.07
CA ARG A 201 16.50 -1.01 -11.52
C ARG A 201 17.63 -1.94 -11.09
N ILE A 202 17.31 -2.96 -10.30
CA ILE A 202 18.29 -3.98 -9.93
C ILE A 202 18.40 -4.93 -11.10
N ALA A 203 19.62 -5.05 -11.61
CA ALA A 203 19.90 -5.87 -12.75
C ALA A 203 20.08 -7.35 -12.33
N GLY A 204 19.57 -8.30 -13.12
CA GLY A 204 19.54 -9.72 -12.75
C GLY A 204 18.54 -10.08 -11.62
N ALA A 205 17.81 -9.10 -11.07
CA ALA A 205 16.57 -9.35 -10.36
C ALA A 205 15.54 -9.75 -11.41
N GLY A 206 15.55 -11.04 -11.78
CA GLY A 206 14.84 -11.59 -12.93
C GLY A 206 13.42 -11.07 -13.12
N ALA A 207 12.95 -11.16 -14.36
CA ALA A 207 11.69 -10.65 -14.93
C ALA A 207 10.36 -11.03 -14.21
N ALA A 208 10.40 -11.56 -12.99
CA ALA A 208 9.26 -11.87 -12.15
C ALA A 208 8.61 -10.64 -11.47
N ALA A 209 8.92 -9.41 -11.87
CA ALA A 209 8.15 -8.24 -11.46
C ALA A 209 6.74 -8.33 -12.08
N ARG A 210 5.77 -8.80 -11.27
CA ARG A 210 4.36 -8.99 -11.69
C ARG A 210 3.61 -7.66 -11.95
N GLY A 211 4.24 -6.53 -11.65
CA GLY A 211 3.70 -5.20 -11.85
C GLY A 211 4.71 -4.10 -11.54
N PRO A 212 4.30 -2.82 -11.70
CA PRO A 212 5.17 -1.68 -11.43
C PRO A 212 5.45 -1.44 -9.93
N VAL A 213 4.54 -1.92 -9.08
CA VAL A 213 4.66 -1.83 -7.62
C VAL A 213 4.05 -3.06 -6.97
N ASP A 214 4.55 -3.39 -5.79
CA ASP A 214 4.10 -4.47 -4.92
C ASP A 214 3.57 -3.90 -3.60
N ALA A 215 2.71 -4.68 -2.92
CA ALA A 215 2.29 -4.38 -1.57
C ALA A 215 3.20 -5.17 -0.64
N HIS A 216 3.92 -4.48 0.23
CA HIS A 216 4.84 -5.05 1.20
C HIS A 216 4.26 -4.86 2.60
N GLU A 217 4.22 -5.94 3.36
CA GLU A 217 3.72 -5.94 4.73
C GLU A 217 4.88 -5.67 5.69
N VAL A 218 4.71 -4.68 6.55
CA VAL A 218 5.60 -4.42 7.67
C VAL A 218 4.94 -4.97 8.91
N TRP A 219 5.67 -5.83 9.60
CA TRP A 219 5.21 -6.56 10.75
C TRP A 219 6.04 -6.14 11.99
N SER A 220 5.52 -6.39 13.18
CA SER A 220 6.22 -6.33 14.46
C SER A 220 6.01 -7.63 15.22
N TRP A 221 6.91 -7.93 16.16
CA TRP A 221 6.87 -9.18 16.93
C TRP A 221 7.04 -8.87 18.40
N SER A 222 6.17 -9.46 19.22
CA SER A 222 6.28 -9.40 20.67
C SER A 222 6.24 -10.79 21.28
N MET A 223 6.98 -10.92 22.38
CA MET A 223 7.08 -12.12 23.19
C MET A 223 6.68 -11.79 24.63
N PRO A 224 6.13 -12.74 25.40
CA PRO A 224 6.03 -12.58 26.84
C PRO A 224 7.44 -12.40 27.41
N ASP A 225 7.66 -11.28 28.10
CA ASP A 225 8.95 -10.96 28.71
C ASP A 225 9.33 -11.94 29.84
N ASP A 226 8.35 -12.67 30.38
CA ASP A 226 8.48 -13.41 31.64
C ASP A 226 8.87 -14.90 31.50
N ASP A 227 8.74 -15.52 30.31
CA ASP A 227 9.27 -16.88 30.05
C ASP A 227 9.29 -17.23 28.54
N PRO A 228 10.44 -17.10 27.85
CA PRO A 228 10.60 -17.49 26.45
C PRO A 228 10.31 -18.96 26.17
N SER A 229 10.32 -19.82 27.20
CA SER A 229 9.98 -21.24 27.05
C SER A 229 8.52 -21.42 26.67
N LEU A 230 7.63 -20.50 27.03
CA LEU A 230 6.20 -20.60 26.76
C LEU A 230 5.88 -20.67 25.26
N GLY A 231 6.80 -20.22 24.39
CA GLY A 231 6.76 -20.52 22.97
C GLY A 231 5.62 -19.83 22.19
N VAL A 232 4.87 -18.91 22.80
CA VAL A 232 3.75 -18.20 22.14
C VAL A 232 4.08 -16.71 21.97
N GLY A 233 4.23 -16.28 20.72
CA GLY A 233 4.48 -14.88 20.34
C GLY A 233 3.33 -14.24 19.58
N ILE A 234 3.36 -12.92 19.43
CA ILE A 234 2.42 -12.16 18.61
C ILE A 234 3.18 -11.59 17.41
N GLN A 235 2.72 -11.91 16.20
CA GLN A 235 3.11 -11.27 14.95
C GLN A 235 2.02 -10.28 14.56
N ARG A 236 2.31 -8.99 14.59
CA ARG A 236 1.35 -7.93 14.36
C ARG A 236 1.62 -7.20 13.06
N LEU A 237 0.60 -6.99 12.24
CA LEU A 237 0.71 -6.15 11.05
C LEU A 237 0.79 -4.69 11.50
N GLU A 238 1.84 -3.97 11.12
CA GLU A 238 2.01 -2.55 11.46
C GLU A 238 1.63 -1.63 10.30
N ARG A 239 1.91 -2.06 9.07
CA ARG A 239 1.64 -1.27 7.87
C ARG A 239 1.66 -2.12 6.61
N ILE A 240 0.89 -1.70 5.61
CA ILE A 240 1.08 -2.11 4.21
C ILE A 240 1.69 -0.94 3.44
N MET A 241 2.81 -1.18 2.77
CA MET A 241 3.53 -0.20 1.96
C MET A 241 3.46 -0.56 0.48
N VAL A 242 3.30 0.44 -0.38
CA VAL A 242 3.39 0.22 -1.83
C VAL A 242 4.79 0.55 -2.30
N LEU A 243 5.51 -0.43 -2.85
CA LEU A 243 6.93 -0.34 -3.17
C LEU A 243 7.20 -0.70 -4.62
N CYS A 244 8.16 -0.05 -5.27
CA CYS A 244 8.70 -0.58 -6.52
C CYS A 244 9.54 -1.83 -6.23
N PRO A 245 9.77 -2.72 -7.21
CA PRO A 245 10.54 -3.95 -6.99
C PRO A 245 11.94 -3.73 -6.40
N THR A 246 12.57 -2.61 -6.74
CA THR A 246 13.88 -2.23 -6.19
C THR A 246 13.83 -1.88 -4.71
N CYS A 247 12.87 -1.06 -4.29
CA CYS A 247 12.71 -0.73 -2.87
C CYS A 247 12.18 -1.93 -2.08
N HIS A 248 11.35 -2.77 -2.69
CA HIS A 248 10.88 -4.02 -2.10
C HIS A 248 12.05 -4.98 -1.81
N ALA A 249 13.00 -5.11 -2.75
CA ALA A 249 14.21 -5.91 -2.56
C ALA A 249 15.08 -5.47 -1.38
N CYS A 250 14.96 -4.23 -0.90
CA CYS A 250 15.70 -3.76 0.28
C CYS A 250 15.25 -4.45 1.58
N PHE A 251 14.02 -4.96 1.63
CA PHE A 251 13.50 -5.80 2.73
C PHE A 251 13.87 -7.28 2.56
N HIS A 252 14.22 -7.67 1.33
CA HIS A 252 14.58 -9.05 0.94
C HIS A 252 15.98 -9.11 0.35
N ALA A 253 16.92 -8.36 0.95
CA ALA A 253 18.25 -8.14 0.38
C ALA A 253 18.97 -9.46 0.09
N GLY A 254 18.98 -10.40 1.05
CA GLY A 254 19.59 -11.72 0.87
C GLY A 254 18.98 -12.53 -0.28
N HIS A 255 17.64 -12.53 -0.39
CA HIS A 255 16.95 -13.20 -1.50
C HIS A 255 17.25 -12.53 -2.85
N ALA A 256 17.21 -11.20 -2.91
CA ALA A 256 17.48 -10.45 -4.14
C ALA A 256 18.93 -10.65 -4.63
N VAL A 257 19.91 -10.63 -3.72
CA VAL A 257 21.31 -10.93 -4.02
C VAL A 257 21.49 -12.38 -4.47
N SER A 258 20.81 -13.33 -3.80
CA SER A 258 20.84 -14.74 -4.17
C SER A 258 20.25 -14.97 -5.58
N ALA A 259 19.12 -14.35 -5.89
CA ALA A 259 18.50 -14.43 -7.21
C ALA A 259 19.43 -13.92 -8.32
N ALA A 260 20.16 -12.83 -8.07
CA ALA A 260 21.12 -12.26 -9.01
C ALA A 260 22.39 -13.11 -9.21
N ARG A 261 22.64 -14.15 -8.38
CA ARG A 261 23.73 -15.10 -8.60
C ARG A 261 23.55 -15.89 -9.90
N ARG A 262 22.31 -16.15 -10.31
CA ARG A 262 22.00 -16.89 -11.56
C ARG A 262 22.57 -16.20 -12.79
N ASP A 263 22.66 -14.87 -12.76
CA ASP A 263 23.19 -14.04 -13.84
C ASP A 263 24.62 -13.53 -13.55
N ALA A 264 25.28 -14.03 -12.49
CA ALA A 264 26.58 -13.57 -12.01
C ALA A 264 26.66 -12.06 -11.65
N ARG A 265 25.53 -11.43 -11.26
CA ARG A 265 25.44 -9.99 -10.92
C ARG A 265 25.18 -9.71 -9.44
N HIS A 266 25.45 -10.68 -8.59
CA HIS A 266 25.15 -10.61 -7.16
C HIS A 266 25.90 -9.49 -6.43
N GLU A 267 27.15 -9.18 -6.80
CA GLU A 267 27.91 -8.05 -6.24
C GLU A 267 27.29 -6.69 -6.60
N GLU A 268 26.90 -6.51 -7.88
CA GLU A 268 26.21 -5.30 -8.35
C GLU A 268 24.86 -5.13 -7.65
N ALA A 269 24.09 -6.21 -7.52
CA ALA A 269 22.83 -6.20 -6.80
C ALA A 269 23.01 -5.83 -5.32
N ALA A 270 24.02 -6.40 -4.65
CA ALA A 270 24.33 -6.09 -3.26
C ALA A 270 24.75 -4.62 -3.08
N ALA A 271 25.63 -4.11 -3.94
CA ALA A 271 26.06 -2.72 -3.92
C ALA A 271 24.89 -1.76 -4.16
N PHE A 272 24.03 -2.05 -5.14
CA PHE A 272 22.86 -1.25 -5.44
C PHE A 272 21.86 -1.23 -4.27
N ILE A 273 21.54 -2.40 -3.70
CA ILE A 273 20.62 -2.50 -2.57
C ILE A 273 21.16 -1.71 -1.37
N ARG A 274 22.46 -1.85 -1.08
CA ARG A 274 23.12 -1.11 0.01
C ARG A 274 23.05 0.40 -0.20
N ALA A 275 23.36 0.88 -1.41
CA ALA A 275 23.23 2.29 -1.76
C ALA A 275 21.77 2.79 -1.65
N ARG A 276 20.80 1.95 -2.05
CA ARG A 276 19.37 2.28 -1.94
C ARG A 276 18.90 2.34 -0.49
N GLN A 277 19.36 1.43 0.36
CA GLN A 277 19.10 1.45 1.81
C GLN A 277 19.70 2.73 2.43
N SER A 278 20.94 3.08 2.07
CA SER A 278 21.58 4.33 2.48
C SER A 278 20.77 5.57 2.08
N ASP A 279 20.30 5.65 0.83
CA ASP A 279 19.48 6.78 0.37
C ASP A 279 18.19 6.93 1.21
N ILE A 280 17.54 5.81 1.54
CA ILE A 280 16.26 5.79 2.27
C ILE A 280 16.45 6.10 3.76
N THR A 281 17.46 5.52 4.41
CA THR A 281 17.72 5.75 5.85
C THR A 281 18.45 7.07 6.09
N GLY A 282 19.27 7.52 5.13
CA GLY A 282 20.23 8.60 5.31
C GLY A 282 21.52 8.20 6.04
N LEU A 283 21.72 6.92 6.32
CA LEU A 283 22.91 6.41 7.01
C LEU A 283 23.94 5.92 6.00
N GLU A 284 25.22 5.96 6.38
CA GLU A 284 26.35 5.51 5.56
C GLU A 284 27.34 4.70 6.39
N GLY A 285 28.17 3.91 5.70
CA GLY A 285 29.25 3.13 6.32
C GLY A 285 28.79 2.30 7.51
N ASP A 286 29.58 2.34 8.58
CA ASP A 286 29.35 1.58 9.81
C ASP A 286 28.01 1.92 10.50
N ALA A 287 27.53 3.15 10.35
CA ALA A 287 26.23 3.54 10.91
C ALA A 287 25.07 2.82 10.21
N LEU A 288 25.16 2.64 8.89
CA LEU A 288 24.19 1.84 8.14
C LEU A 288 24.30 0.36 8.52
N ASP A 289 25.53 -0.17 8.66
CA ASP A 289 25.74 -1.57 9.04
C ASP A 289 25.18 -1.87 10.44
N ALA A 290 25.47 -1.01 11.42
CA ALA A 290 24.95 -1.14 12.77
C ALA A 290 23.41 -1.03 12.81
N HIS A 291 22.83 -0.19 11.96
CA HIS A 291 21.38 -0.05 11.81
C HIS A 291 20.74 -1.33 11.26
N LEU A 292 21.24 -1.84 10.13
CA LEU A 292 20.75 -3.08 9.52
C LEU A 292 20.98 -4.30 10.41
N ALA A 293 22.12 -4.38 11.10
CA ALA A 293 22.44 -5.48 12.02
C ALA A 293 21.54 -5.49 13.25
N ARG A 294 21.18 -4.33 13.81
CA ARG A 294 20.23 -4.24 14.93
C ARG A 294 18.84 -4.72 14.52
N SER A 295 18.37 -4.21 13.38
CA SER A 295 17.15 -4.66 12.72
C SER A 295 17.16 -6.18 12.51
N ALA A 296 18.31 -6.80 12.25
CA ALA A 296 18.46 -8.26 12.12
C ALA A 296 18.53 -9.00 13.48
N GLY A 297 19.16 -8.43 14.51
CA GLY A 297 19.40 -9.07 15.80
C GLY A 297 18.17 -9.18 16.70
N GLU A 298 17.18 -8.29 16.57
CA GLU A 298 15.89 -8.41 17.27
C GLU A 298 15.18 -9.74 16.94
N TRP A 299 15.50 -10.34 15.80
CA TRP A 299 14.87 -11.56 15.31
C TRP A 299 15.45 -12.85 15.84
N ASP A 300 16.72 -12.88 16.20
CA ASP A 300 17.30 -14.09 16.79
C ASP A 300 16.59 -14.45 18.10
N ARG A 301 16.01 -13.44 18.77
CA ARG A 301 15.17 -13.61 19.97
C ARG A 301 13.84 -14.33 19.67
N THR A 302 13.38 -14.33 18.42
CA THR A 302 12.14 -14.99 17.99
C THR A 302 12.33 -16.45 17.59
N ARG A 303 13.56 -16.99 17.64
CA ARG A 303 13.81 -18.39 17.23
C ARG A 303 13.15 -19.43 18.14
N GLY A 304 12.94 -19.07 19.41
CA GLY A 304 12.30 -19.90 20.43
C GLY A 304 10.78 -19.90 20.40
N VAL A 305 10.15 -19.18 19.47
CA VAL A 305 8.70 -19.16 19.32
C VAL A 305 8.25 -20.40 18.58
N GLU A 306 7.34 -21.15 19.19
CA GLU A 306 6.70 -22.34 18.62
C GLU A 306 5.38 -22.00 17.93
N ARG A 307 4.67 -20.98 18.43
CA ARG A 307 3.35 -20.57 17.94
C ARG A 307 3.24 -19.06 17.85
N TRP A 308 2.75 -18.59 16.71
CA TRP A 308 2.44 -17.18 16.48
C TRP A 308 0.94 -16.93 16.52
N ILE A 309 0.55 -15.86 17.18
CA ILE A 309 -0.76 -15.22 17.04
C ILE A 309 -0.62 -14.13 16.00
N LEU A 310 -1.49 -14.13 15.01
CA LEU A 310 -1.50 -13.12 13.98
C LEU A 310 -2.42 -11.97 14.36
N ASP A 311 -1.88 -10.80 14.64
CA ASP A 311 -2.67 -9.61 14.96
C ASP A 311 -2.85 -8.71 13.71
N LEU A 312 -4.09 -8.67 13.21
CA LEU A 312 -4.51 -7.90 12.04
C LEU A 312 -5.30 -6.64 12.41
N SER A 313 -5.25 -6.18 13.65
CA SER A 313 -5.98 -4.97 14.08
C SER A 313 -5.57 -3.71 13.29
N HIS A 314 -4.34 -3.62 12.78
CA HIS A 314 -3.98 -2.55 11.84
C HIS A 314 -4.81 -2.61 10.56
N LEU A 315 -4.99 -3.80 9.97
CA LEU A 315 -5.80 -3.99 8.77
C LEU A 315 -7.25 -3.63 9.05
N ALA A 316 -7.82 -4.11 10.16
CA ALA A 316 -9.18 -3.80 10.58
C ALA A 316 -9.43 -2.31 10.84
N SER A 317 -8.40 -1.54 11.24
CA SER A 317 -8.53 -0.09 11.45
C SER A 317 -8.53 0.73 10.15
N GLN A 318 -8.31 0.09 9.00
CA GLN A 318 -8.38 0.77 7.71
C GLN A 318 -9.85 0.95 7.29
N ASP A 319 -10.20 2.16 6.89
CA ASP A 319 -11.50 2.51 6.29
C ASP A 319 -11.93 1.59 5.13
N TYR A 320 -11.00 1.07 4.32
CA TYR A 320 -11.35 0.15 3.23
C TYR A 320 -11.70 -1.27 3.68
N MET A 321 -11.57 -1.57 4.97
CA MET A 321 -11.98 -2.83 5.57
C MET A 321 -13.34 -2.72 6.28
N ALA A 322 -13.92 -1.52 6.42
CA ALA A 322 -15.15 -1.31 7.18
C ALA A 322 -16.34 -2.14 6.67
N ASP A 323 -16.46 -2.27 5.34
CA ASP A 323 -17.53 -3.04 4.68
C ASP A 323 -17.00 -4.32 4.01
N ALA A 324 -15.76 -4.73 4.31
CA ALA A 324 -15.19 -5.94 3.75
C ALA A 324 -15.60 -7.16 4.59
N ASP A 325 -15.93 -8.27 3.93
CA ASP A 325 -16.12 -9.59 4.55
C ASP A 325 -14.93 -10.48 4.13
N PRO A 326 -13.76 -10.36 4.78
CA PRO A 326 -12.56 -11.08 4.37
C PRO A 326 -12.73 -12.58 4.57
N VAL A 327 -12.23 -13.36 3.60
CA VAL A 327 -12.27 -14.83 3.63
C VAL A 327 -10.89 -15.39 3.93
N PHE A 328 -10.74 -15.96 5.12
CA PHE A 328 -9.53 -16.63 5.58
C PHE A 328 -9.53 -18.09 5.15
N LEU A 329 -8.38 -18.59 4.69
CA LEU A 329 -8.21 -19.98 4.28
C LEU A 329 -7.90 -20.81 5.53
N ALA A 330 -8.82 -21.68 5.94
CA ALA A 330 -8.65 -22.53 7.12
C ALA A 330 -7.40 -23.42 6.99
N GLU A 331 -7.13 -23.89 5.77
CA GLU A 331 -5.87 -24.52 5.38
C GLU A 331 -5.05 -23.55 4.52
N ASN A 332 -4.14 -22.81 5.14
CA ASN A 332 -3.27 -21.86 4.47
C ASN A 332 -1.81 -22.32 4.44
N ALA A 333 -1.08 -21.87 3.42
CA ALA A 333 0.35 -22.16 3.26
C ALA A 333 1.23 -21.54 4.38
N ALA A 334 0.68 -20.60 5.16
CA ALA A 334 1.36 -19.98 6.29
C ALA A 334 1.25 -20.79 7.60
N GLY A 335 0.37 -21.81 7.65
CA GLY A 335 0.17 -22.68 8.81
C GLY A 335 -0.58 -22.03 9.99
N PHE A 336 -1.32 -20.93 9.77
CA PHE A 336 -2.09 -20.27 10.82
C PHE A 336 -3.48 -20.88 10.96
N ALA A 337 -3.82 -21.35 12.16
CA ALA A 337 -5.19 -21.70 12.47
C ALA A 337 -6.05 -20.42 12.59
N PRO A 338 -7.31 -20.41 12.12
CA PRO A 338 -8.23 -19.28 12.29
C PRO A 338 -8.35 -18.79 13.73
N GLU A 339 -8.27 -19.71 14.71
CA GLU A 339 -8.36 -19.42 16.14
C GLU A 339 -7.19 -18.58 16.67
N HIS A 340 -6.07 -18.52 15.93
CA HIS A 340 -4.88 -17.74 16.27
C HIS A 340 -4.85 -16.37 15.57
N VAL A 341 -5.93 -15.98 14.88
CA VAL A 341 -6.04 -14.66 14.24
C VAL A 341 -6.78 -13.70 15.17
N ALA A 342 -6.13 -12.57 15.44
CA ALA A 342 -6.61 -11.50 16.30
C ALA A 342 -6.90 -10.23 15.48
N GLY A 343 -7.68 -9.32 16.07
CA GLY A 343 -7.83 -7.95 15.58
C GLY A 343 -8.73 -7.75 14.37
N LEU A 344 -9.22 -8.81 13.72
CA LEU A 344 -10.08 -8.76 12.53
C LEU A 344 -11.23 -9.76 12.65
N SER A 345 -12.46 -9.37 12.30
CA SER A 345 -13.57 -10.32 12.08
C SER A 345 -13.50 -10.84 10.64
N PHE A 346 -13.75 -12.13 10.44
CA PHE A 346 -13.66 -12.78 9.12
C PHE A 346 -14.51 -14.05 9.03
N ALA A 347 -14.77 -14.50 7.80
CA ALA A 347 -15.28 -15.83 7.52
C ALA A 347 -14.13 -16.76 7.13
N ALA A 348 -14.13 -17.99 7.62
CA ALA A 348 -13.27 -19.03 7.06
C ALA A 348 -13.93 -19.65 5.83
N ASP A 349 -13.12 -20.15 4.89
CA ASP A 349 -13.58 -20.87 3.70
C ASP A 349 -14.32 -22.19 4.01
N ASP A 350 -14.22 -22.70 5.24
CA ASP A 350 -15.00 -23.81 5.78
C ASP A 350 -16.40 -23.41 6.31
N GLY A 351 -16.77 -22.13 6.21
CA GLY A 351 -18.07 -21.59 6.60
C GLY A 351 -18.19 -21.14 8.06
N ARG A 352 -17.15 -21.34 8.89
CA ARG A 352 -17.12 -20.78 10.25
C ARG A 352 -16.92 -19.27 10.22
N ARG A 353 -17.47 -18.56 11.20
CA ARG A 353 -17.25 -17.11 11.39
C ARG A 353 -16.48 -16.85 12.67
N PHE A 354 -15.54 -15.94 12.58
CA PHE A 354 -14.69 -15.54 13.68
C PHE A 354 -14.88 -14.05 13.93
N GLU A 355 -15.27 -13.73 15.15
CA GLU A 355 -15.36 -12.34 15.59
C GLU A 355 -14.00 -11.83 16.04
N ARG A 356 -13.80 -10.52 15.90
CA ARG A 356 -12.60 -9.85 16.36
C ARG A 356 -12.34 -10.14 17.84
N ARG A 357 -11.12 -10.59 18.13
CA ARG A 357 -10.58 -10.80 19.48
C ARG A 357 -9.27 -10.05 19.67
N GLU A 358 -8.97 -9.67 20.90
CA GLU A 358 -7.70 -9.06 21.25
C GLU A 358 -6.59 -10.12 21.31
N ALA A 359 -5.40 -9.79 20.78
CA ALA A 359 -4.28 -10.75 20.69
C ALA A 359 -3.85 -11.27 22.07
N ALA A 360 -3.86 -10.40 23.09
CA ALA A 360 -3.55 -10.78 24.47
C ALA A 360 -4.53 -11.81 25.05
N ALA A 361 -5.81 -11.76 24.66
CA ALA A 361 -6.81 -12.72 25.11
C ALA A 361 -6.57 -14.10 24.49
N ILE A 362 -6.21 -14.15 23.20
CA ILE A 362 -5.81 -15.41 22.53
C ILE A 362 -4.52 -15.94 23.17
N GLN A 363 -3.55 -15.07 23.44
CA GLN A 363 -2.29 -15.44 24.07
C GLN A 363 -2.51 -16.05 25.46
N ALA A 364 -3.33 -15.41 26.30
CA ALA A 364 -3.66 -15.94 27.62
C ALA A 364 -4.24 -17.36 27.55
N THR A 365 -5.21 -17.60 26.66
CA THR A 365 -5.78 -18.95 26.47
C THR A 365 -4.72 -19.98 26.05
N LEU A 366 -3.84 -19.62 25.11
CA LEU A 366 -2.78 -20.52 24.65
C LEU A 366 -1.74 -20.82 25.73
N LEU A 367 -1.44 -19.85 26.58
CA LEU A 367 -0.52 -20.01 27.70
C LEU A 367 -1.11 -20.89 28.81
N GLU A 368 -2.41 -20.78 29.09
CA GLU A 368 -3.13 -21.66 30.02
C GLU A 368 -3.10 -23.13 29.56
N ASP A 369 -3.16 -23.37 28.25
CA ASP A 369 -3.12 -24.72 27.66
C ASP A 369 -1.69 -25.27 27.46
N ALA A 370 -0.66 -24.42 27.52
CA ALA A 370 0.73 -24.82 27.25
C ALA A 370 1.25 -26.01 28.08
N PRO A 371 0.95 -26.14 29.40
CA PRO A 371 1.36 -27.30 30.19
C PRO A 371 0.71 -28.61 29.69
N ARG A 372 -0.55 -28.56 29.25
CA ARG A 372 -1.28 -29.72 28.71
C ARG A 372 -0.76 -30.14 27.35
N LEU A 373 -0.38 -29.16 26.51
CA LEU A 373 0.20 -29.38 25.19
C LEU A 373 1.60 -30.01 25.28
N ARG A 374 2.46 -29.54 26.19
CA ARG A 374 3.80 -30.15 26.40
C ARG A 374 3.73 -31.60 26.88
N LEU A 375 2.72 -31.96 27.70
CA LEU A 375 2.49 -33.34 28.17
C LEU A 375 1.98 -34.29 27.08
N ALA A 376 1.24 -33.78 26.11
CA ALA A 376 0.80 -34.58 24.96
C ALA A 376 1.96 -34.92 24.01
N TRP A 377 2.99 -34.07 23.97
CA TRP A 377 4.13 -34.19 23.05
C TRP A 377 5.30 -34.97 23.63
N SER A 378 5.42 -35.07 24.96
CA SER A 378 6.39 -35.99 25.60
C SER A 378 5.93 -37.45 25.59
N ARG A 379 4.70 -37.72 25.15
CA ARG A 379 4.09 -39.06 25.04
C ARG A 379 3.88 -39.53 23.59
N ALA A 380 4.13 -38.67 22.60
CA ALA A 380 4.18 -38.99 21.18
C ALA A 380 5.65 -39.09 20.74
#